data_AF-A0A4P1QG72-F1
#
_entry.id   AF-A0A4P1QG72-F1
#
_cell.length_a   1.000
_cell.length_b   1.000
_cell.length_c   1.000
_cell.angle_alpha   90.00
_cell.angle_beta   90.00
_cell.angle_gamma   90.00
#
_symmetry.space_group_name_H-M   'P 1'
#
loop_
_entity.id
_entity.type
_entity.pdbx_description
1 polymer ?
#
loop_
_entity_poly.entity_id
_entity_poly.type
_entity_poly.pdbx_seq_one_letter_code
_entity_poly.pdbx_strand_id
1 'polypeptide(L)'
;MLKNWRILTATLVPISASAIITVTSVSVIHGPKLKTLLLIQKLSKFQKQYKTIYDKRDKEVSALKTKYQDIDAQVKKLVTRKDEINEQLKTSPNDAALQAELEAVNKEIEKTQKEYNKFKKEHDDLFLKNVSLGLNLKRIFTPLGTTYDNIEKMRKENKMTKSLWNAAYKEVEIVRNNYEAWLLKEYKDI
;
A
#
# COMPACT_ATOMS: atom_id res chain seq x y z
N MET A 1 16.93 -12.79 -17.34
CA MET A 1 16.90 -11.53 -16.57
C MET A 1 15.83 -11.56 -15.46
N LEU A 2 15.93 -12.44 -14.45
CA LEU A 2 14.86 -12.62 -13.43
C LEU A 2 15.39 -12.84 -12.00
N LYS A 3 16.66 -12.49 -11.70
CA LYS A 3 17.27 -12.76 -10.39
C LYS A 3 17.21 -11.61 -9.37
N ASN A 4 16.89 -10.38 -9.79
CA ASN A 4 17.00 -9.20 -8.91
C ASN A 4 15.70 -8.72 -8.26
N TRP A 5 14.53 -9.26 -8.63
CA TRP A 5 13.24 -8.81 -8.07
C TRP A 5 12.96 -9.34 -6.65
N ARG A 6 13.55 -10.49 -6.28
CA ARG A 6 13.39 -11.07 -4.94
C ARG A 6 14.11 -10.27 -3.83
N ILE A 7 15.08 -9.42 -4.19
CA ILE A 7 15.83 -8.62 -3.21
C ILE A 7 15.02 -7.39 -2.76
N LEU A 8 14.14 -6.86 -3.62
CA LEU A 8 13.26 -5.73 -3.27
C LEU A 8 12.11 -6.17 -2.34
N THR A 9 11.57 -7.38 -2.49
CA THR A 9 10.51 -7.87 -1.61
C THR A 9 11.00 -8.28 -0.22
N ALA A 10 12.27 -8.64 -0.07
CA ALA A 10 12.87 -9.03 1.21
C ALA A 10 13.35 -7.84 2.08
N THR A 11 13.43 -6.64 1.50
CA THR A 11 13.87 -5.41 2.20
C THR A 11 12.77 -4.36 2.38
N LEU A 12 11.56 -4.62 1.87
CA LEU A 12 10.35 -3.97 2.35
C LEU A 12 10.07 -4.51 3.76
N VAL A 13 10.81 -3.96 4.72
CA VAL A 13 10.44 -3.97 6.13
C VAL A 13 8.95 -3.62 6.15
N PRO A 14 8.07 -4.48 6.69
CA PRO A 14 6.70 -4.09 6.87
C PRO A 14 6.74 -2.73 7.56
N ILE A 15 5.97 -1.76 7.07
CA ILE A 15 5.66 -0.59 7.87
C ILE A 15 4.71 -1.08 8.97
N SER A 16 5.18 -2.02 9.80
CA SER A 16 4.53 -2.52 10.99
C SER A 16 4.64 -1.40 12.00
N ALA A 17 3.62 -0.55 11.96
CA ALA A 17 2.87 -0.10 13.13
C ALA A 17 3.54 0.82 14.17
N SER A 18 4.80 1.24 14.06
CA SER A 18 5.43 2.05 15.13
C SER A 18 5.57 3.54 14.81
N ALA A 19 4.45 4.21 14.52
CA ALA A 19 4.30 5.64 14.81
C ALA A 19 2.81 6.02 14.96
N ILE A 20 2.05 5.29 15.79
CA ILE A 20 0.76 5.79 16.25
C ILE A 20 1.06 6.78 17.38
N ILE A 21 1.12 8.06 17.03
CA ILE A 21 1.24 9.15 18.00
C ILE A 21 -0.17 9.47 18.52
N THR A 22 -0.53 8.91 19.66
CA THR A 22 -1.73 9.31 20.41
C THR A 22 -1.44 10.57 21.24
N VAL A 23 -2.04 11.69 20.85
CA VAL A 23 -1.96 12.95 21.62
C VAL A 23 -3.22 13.07 22.49
N THR A 24 -3.11 12.79 23.78
CA THR A 24 -4.10 13.18 24.79
C THR A 24 -3.86 14.64 25.18
N SER A 25 -4.86 15.48 24.96
CA SER A 25 -4.79 16.91 25.26
C SER A 25 -5.24 17.15 26.70
N VAL A 26 -4.34 17.61 27.58
CA VAL A 26 -4.69 18.03 28.94
C VAL A 26 -4.12 19.44 29.23
N SER A 27 -5.07 20.38 29.33
CA SER A 27 -5.14 21.70 29.98
C SER A 27 -3.94 22.67 30.06
N VAL A 28 -4.14 23.80 29.35
CA VAL A 28 -4.03 25.25 29.70
C VAL A 28 -3.06 25.66 30.82
N ILE A 29 -1.96 26.36 30.45
CA ILE A 29 -1.33 27.44 31.25
C ILE A 29 -0.69 28.45 30.27
N HIS A 30 -0.90 29.76 30.51
CA HIS A 30 -0.50 30.91 29.71
C HIS A 30 1.01 30.95 29.38
N GLY A 31 1.34 31.15 28.09
CA GLY A 31 2.71 31.20 27.54
C GLY A 31 2.77 30.64 26.11
N PRO A 32 3.94 30.62 25.44
CA PRO A 32 4.16 30.12 24.06
C PRO A 32 3.64 28.69 23.76
N LYS A 33 3.15 27.99 24.79
CA LYS A 33 2.48 26.68 24.81
C LYS A 33 1.32 26.53 23.81
N LEU A 34 0.47 27.54 23.60
CA LEU A 34 -0.68 27.45 22.68
C LEU A 34 -0.26 27.25 21.20
N LYS A 35 0.81 27.92 20.78
CA LYS A 35 1.29 27.87 19.38
C LYS A 35 2.07 26.59 19.07
N THR A 36 2.78 26.05 20.07
CA THR A 36 3.42 24.73 19.98
C THR A 36 2.38 23.61 19.89
N LEU A 37 1.29 23.70 20.68
CA LEU A 37 0.17 22.76 20.62
C LEU A 37 -0.51 22.77 19.24
N LEU A 38 -0.71 23.95 18.66
CA LEU A 38 -1.25 24.10 17.30
C LEU A 38 -0.37 23.45 16.23
N LEU A 39 0.96 23.58 16.34
CA LEU A 39 1.90 22.95 15.42
C LEU A 39 1.87 21.42 15.55
N ILE A 40 1.92 20.89 16.77
CA ILE A 40 1.76 19.46 17.07
C ILE A 40 0.46 18.91 16.48
N GLN A 41 -0.64 19.65 16.63
CA GLN A 41 -1.95 19.24 16.10
C GLN A 41 -1.98 19.23 14.56
N LYS A 42 -1.31 20.17 13.89
CA LYS A 42 -1.19 20.17 12.42
C LYS A 42 -0.38 18.97 11.95
N LEU A 43 0.77 18.70 12.58
CA LEU A 43 1.66 17.59 12.27
C LEU A 43 0.94 16.23 12.36
N SER A 44 0.24 15.98 13.46
CA SER A 44 -0.46 14.72 13.68
C SER A 44 -1.63 14.53 12.71
N LYS A 45 -2.35 15.60 12.36
CA LYS A 45 -3.41 15.56 11.34
C LYS A 45 -2.86 15.16 9.97
N PHE A 46 -1.77 15.79 9.52
CA PHE A 46 -1.16 15.48 8.23
C PHE A 46 -0.70 14.01 8.16
N GLN A 47 0.05 13.56 9.18
CA GLN A 47 0.51 12.17 9.23
C GLN A 47 -0.66 11.17 9.20
N LYS A 48 -1.71 11.44 9.98
CA LYS A 48 -2.88 10.56 10.05
C LYS A 48 -3.61 10.46 8.70
N GLN A 49 -3.86 11.58 8.05
CA GLN A 49 -4.56 11.62 6.76
C GLN A 49 -3.87 10.72 5.71
N TYR A 50 -2.56 10.88 5.55
CA TYR A 50 -1.82 10.17 4.52
C TYR A 50 -1.52 8.72 4.86
N LYS A 51 -1.42 8.41 6.16
CA LYS A 51 -1.44 7.02 6.62
C LYS A 51 -2.74 6.32 6.23
N THR A 52 -3.90 6.97 6.38
CA THR A 52 -5.20 6.38 5.98
C THR A 52 -5.25 6.08 4.48
N ILE A 53 -4.72 6.97 3.64
CA ILE A 53 -4.65 6.75 2.19
C ILE A 53 -3.77 5.54 1.85
N TYR A 54 -2.59 5.44 2.47
CA TYR A 54 -1.72 4.28 2.32
C TYR A 54 -2.38 2.98 2.76
N ASP A 55 -2.95 2.96 3.98
CA ASP A 55 -3.57 1.76 4.54
C ASP A 55 -4.76 1.28 3.68
N LYS A 56 -5.51 2.20 3.06
CA LYS A 56 -6.59 1.84 2.11
C LYS A 56 -6.03 1.15 0.87
N ARG A 57 -4.99 1.72 0.24
CA ARG A 57 -4.39 1.14 -0.97
C ARG A 57 -3.68 -0.18 -0.70
N ASP A 58 -3.01 -0.29 0.43
CA ASP A 58 -2.34 -1.53 0.84
C ASP A 58 -3.34 -2.70 0.93
N LYS A 59 -4.56 -2.42 1.42
CA LYS A 59 -5.67 -3.37 1.41
C LYS A 59 -6.16 -3.68 -0.01
N GLU A 60 -6.28 -2.69 -0.89
CA GLU A 60 -6.69 -2.89 -2.29
C GLU A 60 -5.70 -3.79 -3.05
N VAL A 61 -4.39 -3.51 -2.92
CA VAL A 61 -3.31 -4.32 -3.49
C VAL A 61 -3.36 -5.75 -2.93
N SER A 62 -3.51 -5.89 -1.61
CA SER A 62 -3.63 -7.20 -0.97
C SER A 62 -4.86 -7.98 -1.45
N ALA A 63 -6.00 -7.31 -1.63
CA ALA A 63 -7.21 -7.94 -2.15
C ALA A 63 -7.06 -8.40 -3.60
N LEU A 64 -6.43 -7.60 -4.47
CA LEU A 64 -6.11 -8.01 -5.84
C LEU A 64 -5.18 -9.23 -5.87
N LYS A 65 -4.22 -9.27 -4.94
CA LYS A 65 -3.34 -10.41 -4.78
C LYS A 65 -4.11 -11.69 -4.47
N THR A 66 -4.99 -11.65 -3.47
CA THR A 66 -5.84 -12.78 -3.12
C THR A 66 -6.71 -13.21 -4.30
N LYS A 67 -7.30 -12.26 -5.04
CA LYS A 67 -8.14 -12.56 -6.20
C LYS A 67 -7.40 -13.33 -7.29
N TYR A 68 -6.25 -12.83 -7.77
CA TYR A 68 -5.54 -13.55 -8.84
C TYR A 68 -4.97 -14.89 -8.36
N GLN A 69 -4.65 -15.03 -7.07
CA GLN A 69 -4.21 -16.31 -6.50
C GLN A 69 -5.34 -17.34 -6.42
N ASP A 70 -6.56 -16.91 -6.10
CA ASP A 70 -7.73 -17.78 -6.13
C ASP A 70 -8.03 -18.24 -7.57
N ILE A 71 -7.97 -17.32 -8.53
CA ILE A 71 -8.14 -17.65 -9.96
C ILE A 71 -7.05 -18.61 -10.43
N ASP A 72 -5.78 -18.44 -10.02
CA ASP A 72 -4.69 -19.39 -10.32
C ASP A 72 -5.00 -20.79 -9.78
N ALA A 73 -5.61 -20.90 -8.60
CA ALA A 73 -6.04 -22.18 -8.04
C ALA A 73 -7.20 -22.79 -8.85
N GLN A 74 -8.13 -21.98 -9.34
CA GLN A 74 -9.21 -22.43 -10.23
C GLN A 74 -8.66 -22.95 -11.57
N VAL A 75 -7.73 -22.22 -12.21
CA VAL A 75 -7.05 -22.66 -13.44
C VAL A 75 -6.37 -24.01 -13.23
N LYS A 76 -5.66 -24.20 -12.12
CA LYS A 76 -5.00 -25.48 -11.80
C LYS A 76 -5.99 -26.64 -11.71
N LYS A 77 -7.15 -26.44 -11.08
CA LYS A 77 -8.22 -27.46 -11.03
C LYS A 77 -8.77 -27.80 -12.41
N LEU A 78 -8.99 -26.79 -13.25
CA LEU A 78 -9.46 -27.00 -14.62
C LEU A 78 -8.42 -27.73 -15.48
N VAL A 79 -7.13 -27.43 -15.31
CA VAL A 79 -6.04 -28.15 -15.98
C VAL A 79 -6.00 -29.61 -15.53
N THR A 80 -6.11 -29.89 -14.23
CA THR A 80 -6.20 -31.27 -13.74
C THR A 80 -7.42 -31.99 -14.33
N ARG A 81 -8.60 -31.34 -14.38
CA ARG A 81 -9.80 -31.94 -14.99
C ARG A 81 -9.61 -32.23 -16.47
N LYS A 82 -8.96 -31.30 -17.21
CA LYS A 82 -8.59 -31.51 -18.61
C LYS A 82 -7.69 -32.73 -18.77
N ASP A 83 -6.70 -32.90 -17.91
CA ASP A 83 -5.79 -34.04 -17.96
C ASP A 83 -6.52 -35.36 -17.68
N GLU A 84 -7.44 -35.38 -16.70
CA GLU A 84 -8.31 -36.54 -16.44
C GLU A 84 -9.18 -36.93 -17.63
N ILE A 85 -9.82 -35.94 -18.28
CA ILE A 85 -10.65 -36.19 -19.48
C ILE A 85 -9.78 -36.75 -20.61
N ASN A 86 -8.56 -36.23 -20.79
CA ASN A 86 -7.63 -36.74 -21.78
C ASN A 86 -7.24 -38.20 -21.50
N GLU A 87 -7.00 -38.59 -20.25
CA GLU A 87 -6.74 -40.00 -19.90
C GLU A 87 -7.95 -40.90 -20.19
N GLN A 88 -9.17 -40.42 -19.93
CA GLN A 88 -10.40 -41.17 -20.25
C GLN A 88 -10.60 -41.31 -21.76
N LEU A 89 -10.31 -40.27 -22.54
CA LEU A 89 -10.37 -40.32 -24.00
C LEU A 89 -9.33 -41.28 -24.62
N LYS A 90 -8.23 -41.59 -23.94
CA LYS A 90 -7.30 -42.64 -24.43
C LYS A 90 -7.94 -44.02 -24.45
N THR A 91 -8.84 -44.31 -23.50
CA THR A 91 -9.55 -45.60 -23.43
C THR A 91 -10.85 -45.58 -24.24
N SER A 92 -11.49 -44.42 -24.38
CA SER A 92 -12.74 -44.22 -25.13
C SER A 92 -12.65 -43.03 -26.10
N PRO A 93 -11.84 -43.14 -27.19
CA PRO A 93 -11.49 -41.99 -28.04
C PRO A 93 -12.65 -41.35 -28.80
N ASN A 94 -13.73 -42.10 -29.01
CA ASN A 94 -14.92 -41.65 -29.74
C ASN A 94 -16.10 -41.28 -28.81
N ASP A 95 -15.85 -41.13 -27.52
CA ASP A 95 -16.89 -40.69 -26.59
C ASP A 95 -17.21 -39.20 -26.83
N ALA A 96 -18.34 -38.95 -27.47
CA ALA A 96 -18.79 -37.60 -27.82
C ALA A 96 -19.06 -36.71 -26.59
N ALA A 97 -19.46 -37.30 -25.45
CA ALA A 97 -19.71 -36.54 -24.22
C ALA A 97 -18.38 -36.06 -23.62
N LEU A 98 -17.35 -36.92 -23.59
CA LEU A 98 -16.01 -36.53 -23.12
C LEU A 98 -15.34 -35.51 -24.04
N GLN A 99 -15.52 -35.62 -25.36
CA GLN A 99 -15.01 -34.61 -26.30
C GLN A 99 -15.68 -33.24 -26.09
N ALA A 100 -17.01 -33.21 -25.91
CA ALA A 100 -17.74 -31.98 -25.62
C ALA A 100 -17.33 -31.37 -24.26
N GLU A 101 -17.10 -32.21 -23.24
CA GLU A 101 -16.60 -31.75 -21.94
C GLU A 101 -15.20 -31.16 -22.06
N LEU A 102 -14.29 -31.80 -22.81
CA LEU A 102 -12.94 -31.30 -23.06
C LEU A 102 -12.96 -29.91 -23.72
N GLU A 103 -13.82 -29.70 -24.72
CA GLU A 103 -13.99 -28.39 -25.35
C GLU A 103 -14.51 -27.33 -24.37
N ALA A 104 -15.49 -27.68 -23.53
CA ALA A 104 -16.03 -26.78 -22.52
C ALA A 104 -14.96 -26.37 -21.50
N VAL A 105 -14.20 -27.35 -20.98
CA VAL A 105 -13.09 -27.10 -20.04
C VAL A 105 -12.01 -26.24 -20.68
N ASN A 106 -11.64 -26.47 -21.94
CA ASN A 106 -10.66 -25.62 -22.64
C ASN A 106 -11.12 -24.17 -22.76
N LYS A 107 -12.41 -23.92 -23.09
CA LYS A 107 -12.99 -22.57 -23.13
C LYS A 107 -13.00 -21.92 -21.75
N GLU A 108 -13.30 -22.68 -20.71
CA GLU A 108 -13.30 -22.19 -19.33
C GLU A 108 -11.90 -21.84 -18.85
N ILE A 109 -10.89 -22.65 -19.17
CA ILE A 109 -9.47 -22.35 -18.91
C ILE A 109 -9.09 -21.02 -19.57
N GLU A 110 -9.42 -20.83 -20.85
CA GLU A 110 -9.06 -19.61 -21.58
C GLU A 110 -9.70 -18.37 -20.94
N LYS A 111 -10.99 -18.44 -20.59
CA LYS A 111 -11.71 -17.36 -19.91
C LYS A 111 -11.08 -17.03 -18.55
N THR A 112 -10.84 -18.06 -17.73
CA THR A 112 -10.30 -17.92 -16.37
C THR A 112 -8.87 -17.38 -16.41
N GLN A 113 -8.06 -17.79 -17.39
CA GLN A 113 -6.69 -17.28 -17.59
C GLN A 113 -6.69 -15.79 -18.01
N LYS A 114 -7.66 -15.35 -18.81
CA LYS A 114 -7.82 -13.93 -19.14
C LYS A 114 -8.14 -13.10 -17.89
N GLU A 115 -9.00 -13.60 -17.01
CA GLU A 115 -9.31 -12.95 -15.73
C GLU A 115 -8.09 -12.90 -14.81
N TYR A 116 -7.32 -13.99 -14.71
CA TYR A 116 -6.05 -14.03 -13.98
C TYR A 116 -5.10 -12.93 -14.48
N ASN A 117 -4.88 -12.86 -15.79
CA ASN A 117 -3.96 -11.89 -16.40
C ASN A 117 -4.41 -10.45 -16.13
N LYS A 118 -5.72 -10.19 -16.18
CA LYS A 118 -6.30 -8.89 -15.86
C LYS A 118 -5.99 -8.48 -14.41
N PHE A 119 -6.38 -9.31 -13.43
CA PHE A 119 -6.19 -8.98 -12.01
C PHE A 119 -4.72 -8.95 -11.61
N LYS A 120 -3.87 -9.80 -12.19
CA LYS A 120 -2.43 -9.77 -11.98
C LYS A 120 -1.82 -8.47 -12.50
N LYS A 121 -2.20 -8.04 -13.70
CA LYS A 121 -1.73 -6.77 -14.25
C LYS A 121 -2.16 -5.58 -13.39
N GLU A 122 -3.44 -5.54 -12.99
CA GLU A 122 -3.96 -4.52 -12.08
C GLU A 122 -3.21 -4.52 -10.73
N HIS A 123 -2.93 -5.70 -10.18
CA HIS A 123 -2.10 -5.85 -8.98
C HIS A 123 -0.70 -5.28 -9.19
N ASP A 124 -0.01 -5.68 -10.25
CA ASP A 124 1.40 -5.30 -10.47
C ASP A 124 1.53 -3.78 -10.72
N ASP A 125 0.60 -3.19 -11.47
CA ASP A 125 0.53 -1.75 -11.71
C ASP A 125 0.28 -0.96 -10.42
N LEU A 126 -0.64 -1.43 -9.57
CA LEU A 126 -0.94 -0.78 -8.29
C LEU A 126 0.11 -1.06 -7.21
N PHE A 127 0.76 -2.22 -7.23
CA PHE A 127 1.78 -2.61 -6.26
C PHE A 127 3.00 -1.70 -6.37
N LEU A 128 3.54 -1.48 -7.57
CA LEU A 128 4.69 -0.59 -7.78
C LEU A 128 4.39 0.84 -7.33
N LYS A 129 3.18 1.30 -7.65
CA LYS A 129 2.62 2.56 -7.20
C LYS A 129 2.57 2.62 -5.65
N ASN A 130 1.99 1.62 -5.00
CA ASN A 130 1.88 1.56 -3.54
C ASN A 130 3.25 1.49 -2.84
N VAL A 131 4.22 0.78 -3.42
CA VAL A 131 5.61 0.76 -2.92
C VAL A 131 6.24 2.15 -3.01
N SER A 132 6.10 2.83 -4.16
CA SER A 132 6.57 4.22 -4.31
C SER A 132 5.92 5.15 -3.29
N LEU A 133 4.61 5.00 -3.05
CA LEU A 133 3.88 5.73 -2.00
C LEU A 133 4.47 5.49 -0.61
N GLY A 134 4.69 4.23 -0.22
CA GLY A 134 5.28 3.88 1.07
C GLY A 134 6.69 4.45 1.26
N LEU A 135 7.54 4.38 0.24
CA LEU A 135 8.89 4.94 0.28
C LEU A 135 8.88 6.47 0.37
N ASN A 136 8.02 7.14 -0.40
CA ASN A 136 7.89 8.59 -0.35
C ASN A 136 7.31 9.07 0.99
N LEU A 137 6.30 8.37 1.52
CA LEU A 137 5.79 8.58 2.86
C LEU A 137 6.90 8.47 3.90
N LYS A 138 7.70 7.41 3.87
CA LYS A 138 8.83 7.25 4.79
C LYS A 138 9.82 8.41 4.67
N ARG A 139 10.25 8.74 3.45
CA ARG A 139 11.19 9.84 3.19
C ARG A 139 10.69 11.19 3.73
N ILE A 140 9.39 11.45 3.62
CA ILE A 140 8.77 12.73 3.97
C ILE A 140 8.39 12.80 5.45
N PHE A 141 7.82 11.73 6.01
CA PHE A 141 7.32 11.69 7.39
C PHE A 141 8.35 11.27 8.43
N THR A 142 9.46 10.62 8.06
CA THR A 142 10.54 10.33 9.03
C THR A 142 11.17 11.63 9.57
N PRO A 143 11.59 12.60 8.73
CA PRO A 143 12.03 13.90 9.23
C PRO A 143 10.96 14.61 10.06
N LEU A 144 9.70 14.51 9.64
CA LEU A 144 8.57 15.11 10.37
C LEU A 144 8.39 14.52 11.78
N GLY A 145 8.54 13.20 11.90
CA GLY A 145 8.50 12.49 13.19
C GLY A 145 9.63 12.94 14.10
N THR A 146 10.85 13.06 13.58
CA THR A 146 11.99 13.62 14.32
C THR A 146 11.73 15.07 14.75
N THR A 147 11.19 15.91 13.87
CA THR A 147 10.81 17.29 14.19
C THR A 147 9.72 17.34 15.26
N TYR A 148 8.74 16.44 15.19
CA TYR A 148 7.72 16.27 16.23
C TYR A 148 8.33 15.89 17.59
N ASP A 149 9.16 14.85 17.63
CA ASP A 149 9.78 14.36 18.87
C ASP A 149 10.66 15.44 19.51
N ASN A 150 11.40 16.19 18.68
CA ASN A 150 12.21 17.32 19.12
C ASN A 150 11.36 18.46 19.68
N ILE A 151 10.24 18.80 19.02
CA ILE A 151 9.28 19.81 19.51
C ILE A 151 8.66 19.37 20.83
N GLU A 152 8.28 18.11 20.96
CA GLU A 152 7.66 17.55 22.15
C GLU A 152 8.65 17.50 23.32
N LYS A 153 9.92 17.15 23.06
CA LYS A 153 11.01 17.26 24.03
C LYS A 153 11.19 18.70 24.49
N MET A 154 11.27 19.66 23.57
CA MET A 154 11.38 21.10 23.91
C MET A 154 10.14 21.63 24.63
N ARG A 155 8.94 21.10 24.36
CA ARG A 155 7.71 21.42 25.09
C ARG A 155 7.80 20.97 26.54
N LYS A 156 8.25 19.74 26.78
CA LYS A 156 8.46 19.19 28.13
C LYS A 156 9.52 19.97 28.90
N GLU A 157 10.55 20.45 28.19
CA GLU A 157 11.65 21.24 28.79
C GLU A 157 11.36 22.75 28.87
N ASN A 158 10.22 23.23 28.34
CA ASN A 158 9.85 24.66 28.27
C ASN A 158 10.88 25.56 27.51
N LYS A 159 11.56 25.01 26.50
CA LYS A 159 12.67 25.68 25.75
C LYS A 159 12.32 26.15 24.33
N MET A 160 11.03 26.22 23.98
CA MET A 160 10.62 26.55 22.62
C MET A 160 10.78 28.06 22.31
N THR A 161 11.65 28.41 21.37
CA THR A 161 11.85 29.80 20.91
C THR A 161 11.05 30.11 19.64
N LYS A 162 10.83 31.41 19.35
CA LYS A 162 10.14 31.87 18.13
C LYS A 162 10.87 31.45 16.84
N SER A 163 12.20 31.41 16.85
CA SER A 163 13.02 31.00 15.70
C SER A 163 12.84 29.51 15.38
N LEU A 164 12.90 28.65 16.40
CA LEU A 164 12.69 27.20 16.26
C LEU A 164 11.27 26.87 15.78
N TRP A 165 10.28 27.64 16.24
CA TRP A 165 8.90 27.53 15.75
C TRP A 165 8.77 27.84 14.25
N ASN A 166 9.37 28.95 13.80
CA ASN A 166 9.35 29.32 12.38
C ASN A 166 10.02 28.26 11.50
N ALA A 167 11.12 27.66 11.98
CA ALA A 167 11.81 26.59 11.28
C ALA A 167 10.92 25.34 11.16
N ALA A 168 10.34 24.89 12.27
CA ALA A 168 9.46 23.72 12.24
C ALA A 168 8.21 23.93 11.38
N TYR A 169 7.57 25.10 11.44
CA TYR A 169 6.43 25.43 10.60
C TYR A 169 6.78 25.35 9.10
N LYS A 170 7.93 25.89 8.70
CA LYS A 170 8.42 25.79 7.32
C LYS A 170 8.67 24.34 6.91
N GLU A 171 9.23 23.51 7.78
CA GLU A 171 9.39 22.08 7.47
C GLU A 171 8.05 21.37 7.22
N VAL A 172 7.01 21.70 8.00
CA VAL A 172 5.66 21.15 7.75
C VAL A 172 5.12 21.57 6.39
N GLU A 173 5.28 22.84 6.02
CA GLU A 173 4.84 23.32 4.70
C GLU A 173 5.62 22.67 3.57
N ILE A 174 6.93 22.48 3.72
CA ILE A 174 7.75 21.76 2.74
C ILE A 174 7.27 20.32 2.60
N VAL A 175 7.04 19.63 3.73
CA VAL A 175 6.52 18.26 3.74
C VAL A 175 5.15 18.19 3.06
N ARG A 176 4.23 19.09 3.41
CA ARG A 176 2.90 19.17 2.77
C ARG A 176 3.03 19.39 1.27
N ASN A 177 3.76 20.41 0.84
CA ASN A 177 3.87 20.79 -0.57
C ASN A 177 4.57 19.69 -1.38
N ASN A 178 5.64 19.08 -0.84
CA ASN A 178 6.31 17.96 -1.49
C ASN A 178 5.39 16.74 -1.63
N TYR A 179 4.56 16.49 -0.62
CA TYR A 179 3.63 15.37 -0.61
C TYR A 179 2.43 15.60 -1.53
N GLU A 180 1.85 16.80 -1.53
CA GLU A 180 0.78 17.21 -2.45
C GLU A 180 1.29 17.19 -3.90
N ALA A 181 2.47 17.73 -4.17
CA ALA A 181 3.09 17.68 -5.49
C ALA A 181 3.36 16.23 -5.93
N TRP A 182 3.82 15.37 -5.02
CA TRP A 182 4.04 13.95 -5.32
C TRP A 182 2.72 13.20 -5.59
N LEU A 183 1.68 13.42 -4.77
CA LEU A 183 0.35 12.86 -5.01
C LEU A 183 -0.23 13.33 -6.34
N LEU A 184 -0.18 14.62 -6.63
CA LEU A 184 -0.66 15.20 -7.89
C LEU A 184 0.14 14.71 -9.10
N LYS A 185 1.43 14.37 -8.92
CA LYS A 185 2.26 13.82 -10.00
C LYS A 185 1.94 12.35 -10.28
N GLU A 186 1.86 11.53 -9.24
CA GLU A 186 1.76 10.08 -9.38
C GLU A 186 0.31 9.56 -9.39
N TYR A 187 -0.64 10.35 -8.90
CA TYR A 187 -2.02 9.94 -8.62
C TYR A 187 -3.05 11.04 -8.87
N LYS A 188 -2.82 11.84 -9.90
CA LYS A 188 -3.69 12.97 -10.29
C LYS A 188 -5.17 12.60 -10.49
N ASP A 189 -5.43 11.31 -10.73
CA ASP A 189 -6.75 10.76 -11.08
C ASP A 189 -7.32 9.81 -10.02
N ILE A 190 -6.93 9.94 -8.75
CA ILE A 190 -7.73 9.45 -7.61
C ILE A 190 -8.52 10.62 -7.04
#